data_AF-A0A7D3VSZ1-F1
#
_entry.id   AF-A0A7D3VSZ1-F1
#
_cell.length_a   1.000
_cell.length_b   1.000
_cell.length_c   1.000
_cell.angle_alpha   90.00
_cell.angle_beta   90.00
_cell.angle_gamma   90.00
#
_symmetry.space_group_name_H-M   'P 1'
#
loop_
_entity.id
_entity.type
_entity.pdbx_description
1 polymer ?
#
loop_
_entity_poly.entity_id
_entity_poly.type
_entity_poly.pdbx_seq_one_letter_code
_entity_poly.pdbx_strand_id
1 'polypeptide(L)'
;MADGGYQGNRHVIMPYRRPRDGSELPAWQHELNTVHKRVRARVEHAFAHMKWWNILRNCRRERDGVHHTTRGIALMHNLTKAG
;
A
#
# COMPACT_ATOMS: atom_id res chain seq x y z
N MET A 1 0.42 -13.71 9.81
CA MET A 1 1.05 -12.38 9.89
C MET A 1 -0.04 -11.35 9.65
N ALA A 2 -0.50 -10.66 10.69
CA ALA A 2 -1.61 -9.73 10.56
C ALA A 2 -1.39 -8.42 11.35
N ASP A 3 -2.17 -7.41 10.98
CA ASP A 3 -2.21 -6.10 11.65
C ASP A 3 -3.26 -6.07 12.78
N GLY A 4 -3.29 -4.95 13.53
CA GLY A 4 -4.15 -4.77 14.70
C GLY A 4 -5.66 -4.90 14.44
N GLY A 5 -6.12 -4.79 13.19
CA GLY A 5 -7.52 -4.98 12.80
C GLY A 5 -8.00 -6.43 12.89
N TYR A 6 -7.09 -7.40 12.94
CA TYR A 6 -7.43 -8.83 13.11
C TYR A 6 -7.43 -9.27 14.58
N GLN A 7 -7.60 -8.32 15.49
CA GLN A 7 -7.60 -8.58 16.93
C GLN A 7 -8.63 -9.66 17.30
N GLY A 8 -8.22 -10.62 18.15
CA GLY A 8 -9.08 -11.70 18.63
C GLY A 8 -9.15 -12.93 17.71
N ASN A 9 -8.59 -12.87 16.51
CA ASN A 9 -8.55 -14.00 15.60
C ASN A 9 -7.37 -14.94 15.93
N ARG A 10 -7.67 -16.17 16.37
CA ARG A 10 -6.67 -17.18 16.74
C ARG A 10 -5.99 -17.85 15.54
N HIS A 11 -6.53 -17.69 14.34
CA HIS A 11 -5.98 -18.28 13.11
C HIS A 11 -4.87 -17.44 12.49
N VAL A 12 -4.59 -16.25 13.02
CA VAL A 12 -3.55 -15.36 12.50
C VAL A 12 -2.51 -15.04 13.56
N ILE A 13 -1.24 -15.06 13.13
CA ILE A 13 -0.13 -14.63 13.97
C ILE A 13 -0.21 -13.11 14.15
N MET A 14 -0.29 -12.70 15.41
CA MET A 14 -0.43 -11.33 15.89
C MET A 14 0.68 -10.97 16.87
N PRO A 15 1.11 -9.70 16.94
CA PRO A 15 2.07 -9.27 17.95
C PRO A 15 1.42 -9.29 19.34
N TYR A 16 2.17 -9.73 20.34
CA TYR A 16 1.77 -9.69 21.75
C TYR A 16 1.69 -8.24 22.23
N ARG A 17 0.60 -7.89 22.92
CA ARG A 17 0.42 -6.55 23.53
C ARG A 17 0.71 -6.60 25.01
N ARG A 18 1.16 -5.45 25.54
CA ARG A 18 1.32 -5.27 26.97
C ARG A 18 0.00 -5.63 27.68
N PRO A 19 0.05 -6.53 28.68
CA PRO A 19 -1.10 -6.89 29.47
C PRO A 19 -1.81 -5.68 30.10
N ARG A 20 -3.11 -5.81 30.33
CA ARG A 20 -3.98 -4.72 30.82
C ARG A 20 -3.70 -4.33 32.27
N ASP A 21 -3.06 -5.23 33.01
CA ASP A 21 -2.57 -5.05 34.38
C ASP A 21 -1.26 -4.25 34.46
N GLY A 22 -0.66 -3.88 33.31
CA GLY A 22 0.56 -3.10 33.24
C GLY A 22 1.85 -3.90 33.40
N SER A 23 1.77 -5.22 33.56
CA SER A 23 2.94 -6.10 33.62
C SER A 23 3.77 -6.03 32.33
N GLU A 24 5.07 -6.27 32.43
CA GLU A 24 5.93 -6.35 31.25
C GLU A 24 5.73 -7.66 30.50
N LEU A 25 5.97 -7.61 29.19
CA LEU A 25 5.96 -8.81 28.38
C LEU A 25 7.20 -9.65 28.71
N PRO A 26 7.07 -10.98 28.83
CA PRO A 26 8.23 -11.86 28.89
C PRO A 26 9.19 -11.65 27.71
N ALA A 27 10.50 -11.84 27.95
CA ALA A 27 11.55 -11.60 26.96
C ALA A 27 11.31 -12.31 25.60
N TRP A 28 10.85 -13.57 25.63
CA TRP A 28 10.54 -14.32 24.42
C TRP A 28 9.40 -13.70 23.59
N GLN A 29 8.43 -13.05 24.23
CA GLN A 29 7.35 -12.33 23.52
C GLN A 29 7.88 -11.04 22.89
N HIS A 30 8.83 -10.37 23.54
CA HIS A 30 9.54 -9.23 22.96
C HIS A 30 10.36 -9.60 21.72
N GLU A 31 11.06 -10.72 21.76
CA GLU A 31 11.83 -11.24 20.61
C GLU A 31 10.91 -11.59 19.43
N LEU A 32 9.81 -12.30 19.70
CA LEU A 32 8.79 -12.61 18.68
C LEU A 32 8.18 -11.35 18.07
N ASN A 33 7.85 -10.36 18.90
CA ASN A 33 7.37 -9.05 18.43
C ASN A 33 8.39 -8.32 17.56
N THR A 34 9.69 -8.47 17.85
CA THR A 34 10.76 -7.86 17.05
C THR A 34 10.83 -8.49 15.66
N VAL A 35 10.79 -9.82 15.59
CA VAL A 35 10.70 -10.55 14.32
C VAL A 35 9.43 -10.15 13.56
N HIS A 36 8.28 -10.09 14.26
CA HIS A 36 7.00 -9.70 13.69
C HIS A 36 7.07 -8.30 13.07
N LYS A 37 7.59 -7.30 13.80
CA LYS A 37 7.76 -5.93 13.27
C LYS A 37 8.62 -5.92 12.00
N ARG A 38 9.73 -6.65 11.97
CA ARG A 38 10.64 -6.71 10.82
C ARG A 38 9.96 -7.29 9.57
N VAL A 39 9.24 -8.39 9.73
CA VAL A 39 8.50 -9.02 8.62
C VAL A 39 7.37 -8.10 8.15
N ARG A 40 6.63 -7.50 9.10
CA ARG A 40 5.49 -6.63 8.80
C ARG A 40 5.90 -5.41 7.99
N ALA A 41 7.00 -4.76 8.38
CA ALA A 41 7.51 -3.60 7.67
C ALA A 41 7.81 -3.90 6.18
N ARG A 42 8.41 -5.05 5.88
CA ARG A 42 8.70 -5.46 4.49
C ARG A 42 7.43 -5.71 3.69
N VAL A 43 6.47 -6.41 4.29
CA VAL A 43 5.18 -6.73 3.67
C VAL A 43 4.38 -5.45 3.40
N GLU A 44 4.28 -4.56 4.40
CA GLU A 44 3.60 -3.27 4.26
C GLU A 44 4.29 -2.37 3.21
N HIS A 45 5.63 -2.37 3.14
CA HIS A 45 6.36 -1.65 2.10
C HIS A 45 6.01 -2.16 0.70
N ALA A 46 6.00 -3.48 0.50
CA ALA A 46 5.58 -4.08 -0.76
C ALA A 46 4.13 -3.73 -1.12
N PHE A 47 3.21 -3.79 -0.15
CA PHE A 47 1.82 -3.36 -0.35
C PHE A 47 1.68 -1.87 -0.67
N ALA A 48 2.49 -1.01 -0.06
CA ALA A 48 2.52 0.41 -0.39
C ALA A 48 2.98 0.66 -1.83
N HIS A 49 4.02 -0.04 -2.29
CA HIS A 49 4.45 0.00 -3.69
C HIS A 49 3.36 -0.51 -4.63
N MET A 50 2.66 -1.58 -4.30
CA MET A 50 1.53 -2.07 -5.10
C MET A 50 0.37 -1.07 -5.19
N LYS A 51 0.11 -0.30 -4.13
CA LYS A 51 -0.90 0.78 -4.16
C LYS A 51 -0.55 1.86 -5.19
N TRP A 52 0.73 2.17 -5.38
CA TRP A 52 1.19 3.10 -6.42
C TRP A 52 0.80 2.62 -7.82
N TRP A 53 1.00 1.34 -8.13
CA TRP A 53 0.58 0.75 -9.40
C TRP A 53 -0.94 0.79 -9.62
N ASN A 54 -1.74 0.66 -8.56
CA ASN A 54 -3.19 0.84 -8.63
C ASN A 54 -3.60 2.31 -8.82
N ILE A 55 -2.86 3.28 -8.28
CA ILE A 55 -3.06 4.70 -8.58
C ILE A 55 -2.78 4.95 -10.07
N LEU A 56 -1.65 4.45 -10.59
CA LEU A 56 -1.35 4.54 -12.02
C LEU A 56 -2.41 3.84 -12.89
N ARG A 57 -2.92 2.69 -12.44
CA ARG A 57 -4.04 1.99 -13.08
C ARG A 57 -5.33 2.80 -13.04
N ASN A 58 -5.60 3.51 -11.94
CA ASN A 58 -6.76 4.38 -11.79
C ASN A 58 -6.61 5.63 -12.66
N CYS A 59 -5.45 6.27 -12.71
CA CYS A 59 -5.14 7.35 -13.65
C CYS A 59 -5.32 6.92 -15.11
N ARG A 60 -4.95 5.68 -15.47
CA ARG A 60 -5.22 5.11 -16.81
C ARG A 60 -6.72 4.89 -17.08
N ARG A 61 -7.51 4.59 -16.04
CA ARG A 61 -8.96 4.37 -16.16
C ARG A 61 -9.76 5.68 -16.14
N GLU A 62 -9.21 6.73 -15.55
CA GLU A 62 -9.81 8.06 -15.50
C GLU A 62 -9.68 8.71 -16.89
N ARG A 63 -10.83 8.92 -17.52
CA ARG A 63 -11.04 9.12 -18.96
C ARG A 63 -10.34 10.33 -19.60
N ASP A 64 -9.78 11.24 -18.81
CA ASP A 64 -9.27 12.53 -19.30
C ASP A 64 -7.92 12.43 -20.04
N GLY A 65 -7.13 11.38 -19.79
CA GLY A 65 -5.89 11.15 -20.54
C GLY A 65 -6.13 11.06 -22.05
N VAL A 66 -7.20 10.38 -22.48
CA VAL A 66 -7.58 10.23 -23.89
C VAL A 66 -8.00 11.57 -24.50
N HIS A 67 -8.67 12.42 -23.73
CA HIS A 67 -9.10 13.75 -24.19
C HIS A 67 -7.90 14.69 -24.38
N HIS A 68 -6.92 14.65 -23.47
CA HIS A 68 -5.66 15.40 -23.63
C HIS A 68 -4.82 14.88 -24.81
N THR A 69 -4.71 13.57 -24.99
CA THR A 69 -4.00 12.97 -26.13
C THR A 69 -4.67 13.31 -27.46
N THR A 70 -6.00 13.22 -27.53
CA THR A 70 -6.76 13.58 -28.74
C THR A 70 -6.59 15.05 -29.10
N ARG A 71 -6.63 15.96 -28.10
CA ARG A 71 -6.35 17.40 -28.31
C ARG A 71 -4.92 17.65 -28.80
N GLY A 72 -3.94 16.94 -28.24
CA GLY A 72 -2.55 17.04 -28.68
C GLY A 72 -2.35 16.62 -30.13
N ILE A 73 -2.94 15.49 -30.54
CA ILE A 73 -2.87 14.98 -31.92
C ILE A 73 -3.55 15.95 -32.90
N ALA A 74 -4.74 16.46 -32.55
CA ALA A 74 -5.47 17.42 -33.39
C ALA A 74 -4.69 18.73 -33.58
N LEU A 75 -4.04 19.24 -32.52
CA LEU A 75 -3.23 20.45 -32.59
C LEU A 75 -2.03 20.29 -33.54
N MET A 76 -1.27 19.19 -33.42
CA MET A 76 -0.11 18.93 -34.29
C MET A 76 -0.49 18.80 -35.76
N HIS A 77 -1.60 18.10 -36.05
CA HIS A 77 -2.12 17.96 -37.41
C HIS A 77 -2.56 19.30 -38.00
N ASN A 78 -3.23 20.16 -37.22
CA ASN A 78 -3.68 21.46 -37.70
C ASN A 78 -2.52 22.42 -37.98
N LEU A 79 -1.47 22.40 -37.17
CA LEU A 79 -0.25 23.18 -37.42
C LEU A 79 0.45 22.75 -38.70
N THR A 80 0.47 21.44 -38.99
CA THR A 80 1.07 20.89 -40.22
C THR A 80 0.29 21.28 -41.48
N LYS A 81 -1.02 21.52 -41.38
CA LYS A 81 -1.85 21.98 -42.50
C LYS A 81 -1.86 23.50 -42.70
N ALA A 82 -1.51 24.25 -41.67
CA ALA A 82 -1.54 25.72 -41.67
C ALA A 82 -0.19 26.36 -42.03
N GLY A 83 0.89 25.58 -42.08
CA GLY A 83 2.17 25.96 -42.69
C GLY A 83 2.25 25.46 -44.13
#